data_AF-A0A099Z1C1-F1
#
_entry.id   AF-A0A099Z1C1-F1
#
_cell.length_a   1.000
_cell.length_b   1.000
_cell.length_c   1.000
_cell.angle_alpha   90.00
_cell.angle_beta   90.00
_cell.angle_gamma   90.00
#
_symmetry.space_group_name_H-M   'P 1'
#
loop_
_entity.id
_entity.type
_entity.pdbx_description
1 polymer ?
#
loop_
_entity_poly.entity_id
_entity_poly.type
_entity_poly.pdbx_seq_one_letter_code
_entity_poly.pdbx_strand_id
1 'polypeptide(L)'
;LIDSNDKPTNGRLEDDKETQLLKMCEHRRICRQQVRVSLGKVDHHEGMSSDDELPPTEMTEFQKSKDDISEDSRKIFEDVRADFSDIGQILLKFQEWKEKFPDSYCDAYISLCLPKLLNPLIRAQLISWNPLEQNFTELEEMPWFRAIEEFSDAENVPGSKGDDPDQTVLPRVIEKTILPKITGFIKNVWDPLSTAQTKNLVQLCNSIFEKQVSSKSERGQAKEDLINAVVLRMKRSVEEDVFIPLYPKSAVEDKLSPCSKFQERRFWSAVKLLSNIFLWDGIVPEDTVCDLGLSKLLNRYLLLNLLNTPPGPDNTEKCNKVVSCLPERWFRDLKSGSTLPQLTNFSQHLLQCARTLHKNNHRDETKDVVVLLVKVNALHIVEDFIEEYKLEHLKSMI
;
A
#
# COMPACT_ATOMS: atom_id res chain seq x y z
N LEU A 1 -30.54 -55.37 12.22
CA LEU A 1 -29.51 -54.81 13.12
C LEU A 1 -28.40 -54.33 12.21
N ILE A 2 -28.35 -53.01 11.99
CA ILE A 2 -27.54 -52.37 10.96
C ILE A 2 -26.14 -52.12 11.54
N ASP A 3 -25.16 -52.46 10.70
CA ASP A 3 -23.73 -52.33 10.89
C ASP A 3 -23.31 -50.88 11.14
N SER A 4 -22.44 -50.72 12.12
CA SER A 4 -21.77 -49.48 12.48
C SER A 4 -20.35 -49.51 11.94
N ASN A 5 -20.06 -48.74 10.90
CA ASN A 5 -18.73 -48.12 10.72
C ASN A 5 -18.74 -47.12 9.57
N ASP A 6 -18.74 -45.82 9.91
CA ASP A 6 -18.28 -44.80 8.98
C ASP A 6 -17.50 -43.70 9.73
N LYS A 7 -16.18 -43.71 9.47
CA LYS A 7 -15.17 -42.61 9.42
C LYS A 7 -14.82 -41.72 10.63
N PRO A 8 -13.49 -41.66 10.93
CA PRO A 8 -12.79 -40.44 11.33
C PRO A 8 -11.51 -40.16 10.49
N THR A 9 -11.45 -40.54 9.21
CA THR A 9 -10.21 -40.46 8.41
C THR A 9 -9.95 -39.10 7.74
N ASN A 10 -10.96 -38.24 7.58
CA ASN A 10 -10.79 -36.98 6.84
C ASN A 10 -10.09 -35.88 7.67
N GLY A 11 -10.39 -35.78 8.96
CA GLY A 11 -9.80 -34.75 9.85
C GLY A 11 -8.30 -34.93 10.11
N ARG A 12 -7.78 -36.16 10.06
CA ARG A 12 -6.35 -36.45 10.30
C ARG A 12 -5.45 -35.99 9.14
N LEU A 13 -5.95 -36.05 7.91
CA LEU A 13 -5.23 -35.59 6.71
C LEU A 13 -5.24 -34.06 6.58
N GLU A 14 -6.27 -33.39 7.08
CA GLU A 14 -6.32 -31.93 7.17
C GLU A 14 -5.37 -31.41 8.25
N ASP A 15 -5.35 -32.04 9.44
CA ASP A 15 -4.39 -31.74 10.52
C ASP A 15 -2.93 -31.89 10.06
N ASP A 16 -2.62 -32.94 9.29
CA ASP A 16 -1.27 -33.18 8.78
C ASP A 16 -0.83 -32.10 7.77
N LYS A 17 -1.74 -31.64 6.91
CA LYS A 17 -1.48 -30.54 5.96
C LYS A 17 -1.32 -29.20 6.66
N GLU A 18 -2.20 -28.88 7.62
CA GLU A 18 -2.11 -27.66 8.42
C GLU A 18 -0.80 -27.63 9.22
N THR A 19 -0.42 -28.76 9.80
CA THR A 19 0.86 -28.90 10.52
C THR A 19 2.05 -28.71 9.59
N GLN A 20 2.01 -29.24 8.36
CA GLN A 20 3.06 -29.02 7.37
C GLN A 20 3.17 -27.54 6.97
N LEU A 21 2.04 -26.88 6.70
CA LEU A 21 2.01 -25.45 6.37
C LEU A 21 2.58 -24.59 7.49
N LEU A 22 2.21 -24.86 8.75
CA LEU A 22 2.75 -24.15 9.91
C LEU A 22 4.27 -24.30 10.02
N LYS A 23 4.79 -25.51 9.83
CA LYS A 23 6.24 -25.78 9.83
C LYS A 23 6.95 -25.03 8.70
N MET A 24 6.37 -24.98 7.51
CA MET A 24 6.92 -24.24 6.37
C MET A 24 6.96 -22.73 6.65
N CYS A 25 5.85 -22.17 7.16
CA CYS A 25 5.77 -20.77 7.57
C CYS A 25 6.84 -20.43 8.62
N GLU A 26 7.05 -21.30 9.60
CA GLU A 26 8.06 -21.11 10.65
C GLU A 26 9.48 -21.21 10.10
N HIS A 27 9.74 -22.16 9.19
CA HIS A 27 11.03 -22.26 8.51
C HIS A 27 11.36 -21.00 7.72
N ARG A 28 10.40 -20.45 6.93
CA ARG A 28 10.58 -19.19 6.20
C ARG A 28 10.93 -18.03 7.14
N ARG A 29 10.26 -17.95 8.30
CA ARG A 29 10.54 -16.90 9.30
C ARG A 29 11.98 -17.00 9.84
N ILE A 30 12.44 -18.21 10.16
CA ILE A 30 13.80 -18.44 10.65
C ILE A 30 14.84 -18.03 9.60
N CYS A 31 14.64 -18.43 8.34
CA CYS A 31 15.55 -18.04 7.25
C CYS A 31 15.64 -16.52 7.10
N ARG A 32 14.52 -15.80 7.13
CA ARG A 32 14.51 -14.32 7.07
C ARG A 32 15.23 -13.69 8.25
N GLN A 33 15.05 -14.24 9.46
CA GLN A 33 15.72 -13.74 10.65
C GLN A 33 17.24 -13.88 10.51
N GLN A 34 17.72 -15.03 10.03
CA GLN A 34 19.15 -15.27 9.81
C GLN A 34 19.75 -14.30 8.79
N VAL A 35 19.07 -14.07 7.67
CA VAL A 35 19.51 -13.10 6.64
C VAL A 35 19.53 -11.66 7.18
N ARG A 36 18.60 -11.28 8.06
CA ARG A 36 18.61 -9.93 8.65
C ARG A 36 19.74 -9.74 9.66
N VAL A 37 20.00 -10.77 10.47
CA VAL A 37 21.12 -10.77 11.41
C VAL A 37 22.44 -10.64 10.66
N SER A 38 22.61 -11.35 9.55
CA SER A 38 23.83 -11.22 8.73
C SER A 38 23.97 -9.85 8.05
N LEU A 39 22.86 -9.19 7.72
CA LEU A 39 22.83 -7.84 7.14
C LEU A 39 22.88 -6.70 8.17
N GLY A 40 22.92 -7.00 9.48
CA GLY A 40 22.94 -5.99 10.53
C GLY A 40 21.68 -5.11 10.61
N LYS A 41 20.53 -5.59 10.13
CA LYS A 41 19.26 -4.85 10.23
C LYS A 41 18.69 -4.98 11.65
N VAL A 42 19.00 -4.00 12.52
CA VAL A 42 18.60 -3.99 13.94
C VAL A 42 17.14 -3.56 14.15
N ASP A 43 16.59 -2.74 13.25
CA ASP A 43 15.27 -2.08 13.41
C ASP A 43 14.07 -2.93 12.92
N HIS A 44 14.15 -4.25 13.01
CA HIS A 44 13.10 -5.15 12.50
C HIS A 44 12.50 -6.04 13.59
N HIS A 45 11.17 -5.98 13.71
CA HIS A 45 10.41 -6.84 14.62
C HIS A 45 9.73 -8.00 13.89
N GLU A 46 9.63 -9.14 14.58
CA GLU A 46 8.85 -10.28 14.09
C GLU A 46 7.39 -9.83 13.91
N GLY A 47 6.79 -10.07 12.73
CA GLY A 47 5.48 -9.53 12.35
C GLY A 47 5.52 -8.43 11.28
N MET A 48 6.68 -7.78 11.07
CA MET A 48 6.89 -6.78 10.01
C MET A 48 7.19 -7.39 8.63
N SER A 49 7.35 -8.71 8.53
CA SER A 49 7.59 -9.39 7.24
C SER A 49 6.29 -9.58 6.48
N SER A 50 6.32 -9.40 5.16
CA SER A 50 5.27 -9.99 4.30
C SER A 50 5.60 -11.48 4.17
N ASP A 51 4.61 -12.36 4.09
CA ASP A 51 4.83 -13.80 3.85
C ASP A 51 4.73 -14.12 2.35
N ASP A 52 5.36 -13.28 1.52
CA ASP A 52 5.26 -13.30 0.05
C ASP A 52 6.12 -14.41 -0.60
N GLU A 53 6.89 -15.17 0.17
CA GLU A 53 7.82 -16.18 -0.34
C GLU A 53 7.12 -17.51 -0.57
N LEU A 54 7.22 -18.04 -1.78
CA LEU A 54 6.75 -19.38 -2.13
C LEU A 54 7.87 -20.43 -1.93
N PRO A 55 7.52 -21.68 -1.61
CA PRO A 55 8.44 -22.80 -1.69
C PRO A 55 9.11 -22.90 -3.07
N PRO A 56 10.36 -23.38 -3.19
CA PRO A 56 11.06 -23.43 -4.47
C PRO A 56 10.28 -24.16 -5.56
N THR A 57 9.62 -25.26 -5.23
CA THR A 57 8.79 -26.03 -6.17
C THR A 57 7.60 -25.22 -6.67
N GLU A 58 6.83 -24.61 -5.78
CA GLU A 58 5.69 -23.76 -6.15
C GLU A 58 6.14 -22.52 -6.94
N MET A 59 7.28 -21.94 -6.59
CA MET A 59 7.87 -20.83 -7.34
C MET A 59 8.25 -21.25 -8.76
N THR A 60 8.85 -22.44 -8.94
CA THR A 60 9.18 -22.94 -10.29
C THR A 60 7.93 -23.25 -11.11
N GLU A 61 6.87 -23.80 -10.50
CA GLU A 61 5.61 -24.07 -11.18
C GLU A 61 4.88 -22.78 -11.56
N PHE A 62 4.84 -21.81 -10.65
CA PHE A 62 4.29 -20.48 -10.90
C PHE A 62 5.04 -19.78 -12.04
N GLN A 63 6.37 -19.79 -12.01
CA GLN A 63 7.18 -19.17 -13.06
C GLN A 63 6.96 -19.86 -14.40
N LYS A 64 6.94 -21.19 -14.44
CA LYS A 64 6.63 -21.93 -15.66
C LYS A 64 5.26 -21.56 -16.21
N SER A 65 4.22 -21.53 -15.36
CA SER A 65 2.87 -21.14 -15.80
C SER A 65 2.82 -19.70 -16.30
N LYS A 66 3.57 -18.78 -15.68
CA LYS A 66 3.69 -17.39 -16.13
C LYS A 66 4.38 -17.30 -17.50
N ASP A 67 5.43 -18.09 -17.71
CA ASP A 67 6.18 -18.15 -18.97
C ASP A 67 5.34 -18.74 -20.11
N ASP A 68 4.59 -19.81 -19.82
CA ASP A 68 3.67 -20.43 -20.78
C ASP A 68 2.58 -19.42 -21.23
N ILE A 69 1.95 -18.71 -20.27
CA ILE A 69 0.98 -17.64 -20.58
C ILE A 69 1.61 -16.51 -21.40
N SER A 70 2.84 -16.13 -21.08
CA SER A 70 3.58 -15.10 -21.81
C SER A 70 3.90 -15.54 -23.25
N GLU A 71 4.26 -16.81 -23.45
CA GLU A 71 4.46 -17.36 -24.78
C GLU A 71 3.16 -17.38 -25.60
N ASP A 72 2.07 -17.85 -25.01
CA ASP A 72 0.78 -17.90 -25.71
C ASP A 72 0.22 -16.51 -26.00
N SER A 73 0.48 -15.52 -25.14
CA SER A 73 0.09 -14.12 -25.40
C SER A 73 0.73 -13.55 -26.66
N ARG A 74 1.93 -14.01 -27.04
CA ARG A 74 2.62 -13.59 -28.27
C ARG A 74 1.98 -14.15 -29.54
N LYS A 75 1.17 -15.20 -29.43
CA LYS A 75 0.48 -15.86 -30.55
C LYS A 75 -0.87 -15.22 -30.88
N ILE A 76 -1.39 -14.32 -30.04
CA ILE A 76 -2.74 -13.72 -30.18
C ILE A 76 -2.97 -13.05 -31.55
N PHE A 77 -1.93 -12.48 -32.15
CA PHE A 77 -2.01 -11.76 -33.43
C PHE A 77 -1.06 -12.32 -34.49
N GLU A 78 -0.65 -13.59 -34.38
CA GLU A 78 0.33 -14.19 -35.29
C GLU A 78 -0.17 -14.28 -36.75
N ASP A 79 -1.48 -14.38 -36.93
CA ASP A 79 -2.17 -14.47 -38.22
C ASP A 79 -2.68 -13.10 -38.72
N VAL A 80 -2.41 -12.02 -37.97
CA VAL A 80 -2.84 -10.66 -38.30
C VAL A 80 -1.68 -9.85 -38.86
N ARG A 81 -1.91 -9.19 -39.99
CA ARG A 81 -0.91 -8.30 -40.59
C ARG A 81 -0.58 -7.15 -39.61
N ALA A 82 0.70 -6.76 -39.58
CA ALA A 82 1.20 -5.72 -38.67
C ALA A 82 0.42 -4.40 -38.77
N ASP A 83 -0.12 -4.09 -39.95
CA ASP A 83 -0.90 -2.89 -40.22
C ASP A 83 -2.31 -2.89 -39.59
N PHE A 84 -2.65 -3.93 -38.83
CA PHE A 84 -3.87 -4.10 -38.01
C PHE A 84 -3.59 -4.58 -36.57
N SER A 85 -2.36 -4.96 -36.23
CA SER A 85 -1.98 -5.45 -34.89
C SER A 85 -0.93 -4.59 -34.18
N ASP A 86 -0.06 -3.90 -34.93
CA ASP A 86 0.91 -2.96 -34.37
C ASP A 86 0.29 -1.58 -34.20
N ILE A 87 0.32 -1.08 -32.96
CA ILE A 87 -0.30 0.20 -32.60
C ILE A 87 0.36 1.37 -33.33
N GLY A 88 1.68 1.35 -33.51
CA GLY A 88 2.39 2.40 -34.25
C GLY A 88 1.97 2.43 -35.72
N GLN A 89 1.94 1.28 -36.40
CA GLN A 89 1.49 1.18 -37.80
C GLN A 89 0.03 1.61 -37.99
N ILE A 90 -0.84 1.28 -37.05
CA ILE A 90 -2.24 1.72 -37.06
C ILE A 90 -2.32 3.25 -36.93
N LEU A 91 -1.61 3.82 -35.97
CA LEU A 91 -1.60 5.27 -35.75
C LEU A 91 -1.00 6.03 -36.92
N LEU A 92 0.01 5.49 -37.60
CA LEU A 92 0.57 6.08 -38.83
C LEU A 92 -0.49 6.22 -39.94
N LYS A 93 -1.39 5.24 -40.10
CA LYS A 93 -2.49 5.34 -41.07
C LYS A 93 -3.50 6.43 -40.67
N PHE A 94 -3.78 6.58 -39.39
CA PHE A 94 -4.65 7.65 -38.89
C PHE A 94 -4.01 9.02 -39.05
N GLN A 95 -2.69 9.11 -38.85
CA GLN A 95 -1.92 10.32 -39.11
C GLN A 95 -1.97 10.70 -40.60
N GLU A 96 -1.77 9.73 -41.50
CA GLU A 96 -1.90 9.96 -42.95
C GLU A 96 -3.31 10.41 -43.34
N TRP A 97 -4.35 9.87 -42.70
CA TRP A 97 -5.73 10.32 -42.92
C TRP A 97 -5.92 11.76 -42.43
N LYS A 98 -5.46 12.09 -41.22
CA LYS A 98 -5.52 13.45 -40.66
C LYS A 98 -4.86 14.48 -41.59
N GLU A 99 -3.68 14.16 -42.10
CA GLU A 99 -2.91 15.05 -43.00
C GLU A 99 -3.55 15.22 -44.38
N LYS A 100 -4.08 14.15 -44.97
CA LYS A 100 -4.65 14.18 -46.33
C LYS A 100 -6.10 14.64 -46.40
N PHE A 101 -6.90 14.30 -45.37
CA PHE A 101 -8.35 14.56 -45.35
C PHE A 101 -8.81 15.01 -43.94
N PRO A 102 -8.37 16.19 -43.45
CA PRO A 102 -8.64 16.65 -42.09
C PRO A 102 -10.13 16.81 -41.77
N ASP A 103 -10.94 17.30 -42.71
CA ASP A 103 -12.39 17.46 -42.51
C ASP A 103 -13.05 16.10 -42.27
N SER A 104 -12.71 15.09 -43.10
CA SER A 104 -13.24 13.74 -42.95
C SER A 104 -12.78 13.07 -41.66
N TYR A 105 -11.56 13.35 -41.19
CA TYR A 105 -11.03 12.85 -39.94
C TYR A 105 -11.80 13.43 -38.74
N CYS A 106 -12.01 14.74 -38.75
CA CYS A 106 -12.77 15.46 -37.73
C CYS A 106 -14.24 15.01 -37.69
N ASP A 107 -14.90 14.95 -38.85
CA ASP A 107 -16.31 14.55 -38.97
C ASP A 107 -16.57 13.10 -38.54
N ALA A 108 -15.56 12.23 -38.66
CA ALA A 108 -15.60 10.85 -38.17
C ALA A 108 -15.29 10.70 -36.67
N TYR A 109 -14.98 11.81 -35.98
CA TYR A 109 -14.64 11.83 -34.56
C TYR A 109 -13.53 10.84 -34.17
N ILE A 110 -12.49 10.73 -35.00
CA ILE A 110 -11.46 9.68 -34.84
C ILE A 110 -10.77 9.74 -33.48
N SER A 111 -10.43 10.92 -32.97
CA SER A 111 -9.83 11.11 -31.63
C SER A 111 -10.68 10.50 -30.51
N LEU A 112 -12.02 10.49 -30.66
CA LEU A 112 -12.94 9.86 -29.70
C LEU A 112 -12.98 8.33 -29.85
N CYS A 113 -12.71 7.82 -31.06
CA CYS A 113 -12.77 6.41 -31.41
C CYS A 113 -11.46 5.66 -31.13
N LEU A 114 -10.31 6.33 -31.26
CA LEU A 114 -8.98 5.74 -31.09
C LEU A 114 -8.81 4.99 -29.77
N PRO A 115 -9.19 5.52 -28.59
CA PRO A 115 -9.05 4.78 -27.33
C PRO A 115 -9.80 3.45 -27.33
N LYS A 116 -10.97 3.38 -27.99
CA LYS A 116 -11.76 2.15 -28.08
C LYS A 116 -11.12 1.14 -29.03
N LEU A 117 -10.55 1.63 -30.14
CA LEU A 117 -9.89 0.81 -31.15
C LEU A 117 -8.57 0.23 -30.63
N LEU A 118 -7.79 1.01 -29.89
CA LEU A 118 -6.50 0.60 -29.33
C LEU A 118 -6.65 -0.32 -28.11
N ASN A 119 -7.76 -0.24 -27.37
CA ASN A 119 -7.99 -0.99 -26.13
C ASN A 119 -7.66 -2.50 -26.22
N PRO A 120 -8.19 -3.30 -27.18
CA PRO A 120 -7.86 -4.72 -27.26
C PRO A 120 -6.35 -4.98 -27.49
N LEU A 121 -5.68 -4.15 -28.28
CA LEU A 121 -4.24 -4.28 -28.55
C LEU A 121 -3.41 -3.96 -27.32
N ILE A 122 -3.74 -2.87 -26.62
CA ILE A 122 -3.08 -2.48 -25.38
C ILE A 122 -3.30 -3.55 -24.31
N ARG A 123 -4.53 -4.08 -24.18
CA ARG A 123 -4.82 -5.15 -23.21
C ARG A 123 -4.02 -6.41 -23.48
N ALA A 124 -3.79 -6.77 -24.75
CA ALA A 124 -2.93 -7.89 -25.12
C ALA A 124 -1.47 -7.64 -24.68
N GLN A 125 -0.93 -6.44 -24.92
CA GLN A 125 0.42 -6.08 -24.46
C GLN A 125 0.55 -6.06 -22.92
N LEU A 126 -0.55 -5.80 -22.21
CA LEU A 126 -0.58 -5.74 -20.75
C LEU A 126 -0.85 -7.10 -20.07
N ILE A 127 -0.93 -8.22 -20.79
CA ILE A 127 -1.24 -9.54 -20.19
C ILE A 127 -0.21 -9.91 -19.12
N SER A 128 1.08 -9.78 -19.43
CA SER A 128 2.19 -10.10 -18.52
C SER A 128 2.54 -8.95 -17.55
N TRP A 129 1.92 -7.77 -17.71
CA TRP A 129 2.20 -6.61 -16.87
C TRP A 129 1.55 -6.74 -15.49
N ASN A 130 2.38 -6.63 -14.46
CA ASN A 130 2.01 -6.69 -13.05
C ASN A 130 2.63 -5.51 -12.27
N PRO A 131 1.84 -4.52 -11.84
CA PRO A 131 2.35 -3.34 -11.13
C PRO A 131 2.76 -3.62 -9.67
N LEU A 132 2.58 -4.85 -9.16
CA LEU A 132 2.94 -5.22 -7.80
C LEU A 132 4.37 -5.76 -7.69
N GLU A 133 5.02 -6.11 -8.81
CA GLU A 133 6.39 -6.64 -8.85
C GLU A 133 7.44 -5.52 -8.70
N GLN A 134 8.62 -5.79 -8.12
CA GLN A 134 9.63 -4.76 -7.84
C GLN A 134 10.21 -4.08 -9.09
N ASN A 135 10.31 -4.81 -10.20
CA ASN A 135 10.91 -4.32 -11.46
C ASN A 135 9.86 -4.31 -12.57
N PHE A 136 8.65 -3.85 -12.26
CA PHE A 136 7.62 -3.73 -13.28
C PHE A 136 7.99 -2.66 -14.31
N THR A 137 7.66 -2.91 -15.58
CA THR A 137 7.88 -1.95 -16.66
C THR A 137 6.98 -0.73 -16.47
N GLU A 138 7.57 0.46 -16.48
CA GLU A 138 6.84 1.73 -16.45
C GLU A 138 6.00 1.89 -17.73
N LEU A 139 4.90 2.64 -17.68
CA LEU A 139 3.99 2.74 -18.82
C LEU A 139 4.68 3.43 -20.01
N GLU A 140 5.53 4.40 -19.70
CA GLU A 140 6.35 5.24 -20.58
C GLU A 140 7.38 4.44 -21.38
N GLU A 141 7.77 3.28 -20.85
CA GLU A 141 8.69 2.38 -21.53
C GLU A 141 7.97 1.48 -22.54
N MET A 142 6.64 1.39 -22.47
CA MET A 142 5.87 0.48 -23.31
C MET A 142 5.68 1.02 -24.74
N PRO A 143 5.76 0.15 -25.76
CA PRO A 143 5.60 0.55 -27.15
C PRO A 143 4.29 1.27 -27.44
N TRP A 144 3.17 0.81 -26.87
CA TRP A 144 1.87 1.44 -27.08
C TRP A 144 1.80 2.87 -26.53
N PHE A 145 2.48 3.15 -25.41
CA PHE A 145 2.44 4.47 -24.78
C PHE A 145 3.19 5.48 -25.63
N ARG A 146 4.43 5.12 -26.03
CA ARG A 146 5.27 5.94 -26.91
C ARG A 146 4.60 6.20 -28.26
N ALA A 147 3.98 5.18 -28.86
CA ALA A 147 3.27 5.34 -30.12
C ALA A 147 2.10 6.35 -30.03
N ILE A 148 1.37 6.38 -28.90
CA ILE A 148 0.28 7.35 -28.71
C ILE A 148 0.84 8.74 -28.39
N GLU A 149 1.91 8.85 -27.60
CA GLU A 149 2.59 10.14 -27.36
C GLU A 149 3.10 10.74 -28.67
N GLU A 150 3.86 9.97 -29.46
CA GLU A 150 4.36 10.39 -30.77
C GLU A 150 3.23 10.81 -31.72
N PHE A 151 2.12 10.07 -31.74
CA PHE A 151 0.93 10.42 -32.51
C PHE A 151 0.29 11.74 -32.04
N SER A 152 0.23 11.97 -30.72
CA SER A 152 -0.38 13.17 -30.14
C SER A 152 0.52 14.41 -30.31
N ASP A 153 1.83 14.22 -30.40
CA ASP A 153 2.84 15.28 -30.52
C ASP A 153 3.17 15.66 -31.98
N ALA A 154 2.69 14.87 -32.95
CA ALA A 154 3.00 15.03 -34.37
C ALA A 154 2.63 16.41 -34.97
N GLU A 155 1.81 17.21 -34.28
CA GLU A 155 1.38 18.55 -34.74
C GLU A 155 1.55 19.68 -33.71
N ASN A 156 2.70 19.79 -33.05
CA ASN A 156 3.15 21.11 -32.56
C ASN A 156 3.64 22.01 -33.72
N VAL A 157 2.80 22.23 -34.73
CA VAL A 157 3.05 23.22 -35.79
C VAL A 157 2.74 24.61 -35.22
N PRO A 158 3.69 25.57 -35.24
CA PRO A 158 3.47 26.91 -34.69
C PRO A 158 2.43 27.67 -35.53
N GLY A 159 1.17 27.63 -35.11
CA GLY A 159 0.06 28.32 -35.80
C GLY A 159 -1.34 27.78 -35.51
N SER A 160 -1.48 26.52 -35.08
CA SER A 160 -2.75 25.96 -34.60
C SER A 160 -3.10 26.54 -33.23
N LYS A 161 -4.16 27.34 -33.14
CA LYS A 161 -4.65 27.94 -31.88
C LYS A 161 -5.73 27.10 -31.19
N GLY A 162 -5.93 25.85 -31.61
CA GLY A 162 -6.91 24.93 -31.02
C GLY A 162 -6.23 23.82 -30.21
N ASP A 163 -6.87 23.40 -29.11
CA ASP A 163 -6.51 22.15 -28.41
C ASP A 163 -6.72 20.99 -29.43
N ASP A 164 -5.65 20.32 -29.86
CA ASP A 164 -5.75 19.16 -30.75
C ASP A 164 -6.57 18.06 -30.06
N PRO A 165 -7.70 17.59 -30.63
CA PRO A 165 -8.54 16.57 -30.00
C PRO A 165 -7.78 15.25 -29.73
N ASP A 166 -6.70 14.98 -30.47
CA ASP A 166 -5.86 13.79 -30.29
C ASP A 166 -5.05 13.80 -28.99
N GLN A 167 -4.78 14.96 -28.40
CA GLN A 167 -4.16 15.06 -27.07
C GLN A 167 -5.01 14.39 -25.97
N THR A 168 -6.29 14.13 -26.25
CA THR A 168 -7.19 13.42 -25.32
C THR A 168 -7.10 11.90 -25.45
N VAL A 169 -6.41 11.35 -26.46
CA VAL A 169 -6.34 9.90 -26.71
C VAL A 169 -5.62 9.19 -25.57
N LEU A 170 -4.41 9.64 -25.20
CA LEU A 170 -3.63 9.03 -24.12
C LEU A 170 -4.36 9.11 -22.76
N PRO A 171 -4.88 10.27 -22.30
CA PRO A 171 -5.67 10.34 -21.08
C PRO A 171 -6.85 9.36 -21.06
N ARG A 172 -7.57 9.22 -22.19
CA ARG A 172 -8.71 8.29 -22.30
C ARG A 172 -8.29 6.83 -22.28
N VAL A 173 -7.17 6.48 -22.90
CA VAL A 173 -6.60 5.13 -22.83
C VAL A 173 -6.23 4.79 -21.39
N ILE A 174 -5.57 5.72 -20.67
CA ILE A 174 -5.27 5.54 -19.26
C ILE A 174 -6.55 5.32 -18.46
N GLU A 175 -7.56 6.18 -18.66
CA GLU A 175 -8.82 6.12 -17.92
C GLU A 175 -9.63 4.85 -18.20
N LYS A 176 -9.72 4.42 -19.46
CA LYS A 176 -10.59 3.30 -19.87
C LYS A 176 -9.92 1.94 -19.90
N THR A 177 -8.58 1.88 -19.89
CA THR A 177 -7.83 0.63 -20.03
C THR A 177 -6.90 0.37 -18.84
N ILE A 178 -6.12 1.38 -18.45
CA ILE A 178 -5.07 1.21 -17.44
C ILE A 178 -5.64 1.22 -16.02
N LEU A 179 -6.41 2.27 -15.66
CA LEU A 179 -7.01 2.39 -14.32
C LEU A 179 -7.91 1.19 -13.96
N PRO A 180 -8.75 0.65 -14.87
CA PRO A 180 -9.52 -0.56 -14.59
C PRO A 180 -8.65 -1.80 -14.33
N LYS A 181 -7.52 -1.96 -15.05
CA LYS A 181 -6.58 -3.08 -14.80
C LYS A 181 -5.93 -2.94 -13.43
N ILE A 182 -5.44 -1.75 -13.06
CA ILE A 182 -4.87 -1.48 -11.73
C ILE A 182 -5.91 -1.71 -10.63
N THR A 183 -7.15 -1.26 -10.84
CA THR A 183 -8.27 -1.52 -9.94
C THR A 183 -8.52 -3.02 -9.75
N GLY A 184 -8.36 -3.82 -10.81
CA GLY A 184 -8.41 -5.28 -10.75
C GLY A 184 -7.33 -5.88 -9.84
N PHE A 185 -6.09 -5.38 -9.91
CA PHE A 185 -5.02 -5.79 -8.99
C PHE A 185 -5.32 -5.41 -7.55
N ILE A 186 -5.78 -4.18 -7.30
CA ILE A 186 -6.14 -3.69 -5.96
C ILE A 186 -7.22 -4.57 -5.32
N LYS A 187 -8.25 -4.94 -6.09
CA LYS A 187 -9.39 -5.72 -5.58
C LYS A 187 -9.04 -7.18 -5.30
N ASN A 188 -8.18 -7.79 -6.11
CA ASN A 188 -8.06 -9.25 -6.15
C ASN A 188 -6.67 -9.79 -5.79
N VAL A 189 -5.62 -8.97 -5.86
CA VAL A 189 -4.23 -9.45 -5.78
C VAL A 189 -3.42 -8.72 -4.71
N TRP A 190 -3.58 -7.40 -4.61
CA TRP A 190 -2.81 -6.59 -3.67
C TRP A 190 -3.03 -7.04 -2.22
N ASP A 191 -1.90 -7.25 -1.53
CA ASP A 191 -1.84 -7.44 -0.08
C ASP A 191 -1.51 -6.10 0.62
N PRO A 192 -2.45 -5.51 1.39
CA PRO A 192 -2.19 -4.32 2.19
C PRO A 192 -1.11 -4.47 3.26
N LEU A 193 -0.76 -5.70 3.65
CA LEU A 193 0.40 -5.95 4.52
C LEU A 193 1.71 -5.92 3.75
N SER A 194 1.75 -6.01 2.42
CA SER A 194 2.99 -5.94 1.67
C SER A 194 3.40 -4.50 1.37
N THR A 195 4.42 -4.03 2.09
CA THR A 195 4.97 -2.67 1.95
C THR A 195 5.57 -2.44 0.56
N ALA A 196 6.18 -3.46 -0.06
CA ALA A 196 6.72 -3.34 -1.41
C ALA A 196 5.61 -3.12 -2.44
N GLN A 197 4.57 -3.96 -2.42
CA GLN A 197 3.42 -3.82 -3.31
C GLN A 197 2.69 -2.48 -3.10
N THR A 198 2.52 -2.08 -1.84
CA THR A 198 1.86 -0.81 -1.50
C THR A 198 2.64 0.39 -2.05
N LYS A 199 3.97 0.40 -1.88
CA LYS A 199 4.82 1.47 -2.43
C LYS A 199 4.75 1.54 -3.95
N ASN A 200 4.81 0.39 -4.64
CA ASN A 200 4.74 0.33 -6.09
C ASN A 200 3.40 0.88 -6.61
N LEU A 201 2.28 0.50 -5.99
CA LEU A 201 0.97 1.03 -6.35
C LEU A 201 0.85 2.53 -6.11
N VAL A 202 1.31 3.02 -4.96
CA VAL A 202 1.29 4.45 -4.62
C VAL A 202 2.14 5.25 -5.63
N GLN A 203 3.35 4.78 -5.95
CA GLN A 203 4.23 5.41 -6.95
C GLN A 203 3.57 5.44 -8.33
N LEU A 204 3.01 4.32 -8.78
CA LEU A 204 2.32 4.23 -10.06
C LEU A 204 1.11 5.18 -10.11
N CYS A 205 0.31 5.23 -9.05
CA CYS A 205 -0.84 6.13 -8.97
C CYS A 205 -0.40 7.60 -9.02
N ASN A 206 0.65 7.98 -8.29
CA ASN A 206 1.19 9.35 -8.33
C ASN A 206 1.67 9.71 -9.74
N SER A 207 2.46 8.83 -10.39
CA SER A 207 2.92 9.04 -11.78
C SER A 207 1.75 9.27 -12.74
N ILE A 208 0.71 8.44 -12.67
CA ILE A 208 -0.46 8.56 -13.53
C ILE A 208 -1.25 9.84 -13.22
N PHE A 209 -1.48 10.15 -11.94
CA PHE A 209 -2.33 11.28 -11.55
C PHE A 209 -1.67 12.63 -11.75
N GLU A 210 -0.35 12.75 -11.53
CA GLU A 210 0.39 13.97 -11.85
C GLU A 210 0.27 14.31 -13.34
N LYS A 211 0.39 13.31 -14.22
CA LYS A 211 0.24 13.48 -15.67
C LYS A 211 -1.17 13.85 -16.09
N GLN A 212 -2.20 13.31 -15.42
CA GLN A 212 -3.59 13.63 -15.77
C GLN A 212 -4.04 15.02 -15.30
N VAL A 213 -3.45 15.60 -14.24
CA VAL A 213 -3.77 16.96 -13.76
C VAL A 213 -3.50 18.02 -14.82
N SER A 214 -2.54 17.78 -15.72
CA SER A 214 -2.25 18.67 -16.86
C SER A 214 -3.31 18.61 -17.97
N SER A 215 -4.13 17.55 -18.01
CA SER A 215 -5.28 17.46 -18.92
C SER A 215 -6.49 18.11 -18.25
N LYS A 216 -7.19 19.02 -18.94
CA LYS A 216 -8.41 19.69 -18.42
C LYS A 216 -9.62 18.75 -18.22
N SER A 217 -9.39 17.46 -17.99
CA SER A 217 -10.46 16.48 -17.83
C SER A 217 -11.11 16.58 -16.46
N GLU A 218 -12.44 16.59 -16.44
CA GLU A 218 -13.25 16.43 -15.24
C GLU A 218 -12.83 15.16 -14.50
N ARG A 219 -12.86 15.20 -13.16
CA ARG A 219 -12.50 14.11 -12.25
C ARG A 219 -13.03 12.76 -12.77
N GLY A 220 -12.16 11.95 -13.36
CA GLY A 220 -12.59 10.75 -14.10
C GLY A 220 -13.15 9.67 -13.16
N GLN A 221 -14.33 9.14 -13.48
CA GLN A 221 -14.99 8.08 -12.70
C GLN A 221 -14.05 6.90 -12.39
N ALA A 222 -13.18 6.52 -13.33
CA ALA A 222 -12.24 5.43 -13.14
C ALA A 222 -11.19 5.69 -12.05
N LYS A 223 -10.79 6.96 -11.85
CA LYS A 223 -9.90 7.36 -10.75
C LYS A 223 -10.61 7.23 -9.41
N GLU A 224 -11.84 7.69 -9.32
CA GLU A 224 -12.66 7.55 -8.11
C GLU A 224 -12.93 6.07 -7.78
N ASP A 225 -13.23 5.25 -8.80
CA ASP A 225 -13.41 3.80 -8.63
C ASP A 225 -12.15 3.11 -8.10
N LEU A 226 -10.97 3.52 -8.57
CA LEU A 226 -9.69 3.03 -8.08
C LEU A 226 -9.47 3.43 -6.61
N ILE A 227 -9.64 4.71 -6.28
CA ILE A 227 -9.50 5.21 -4.90
C ILE A 227 -10.46 4.49 -3.96
N ASN A 228 -11.72 4.32 -4.37
CA ASN A 228 -12.72 3.56 -3.61
C ASN A 228 -12.32 2.09 -3.41
N ALA A 229 -11.72 1.46 -4.42
CA ALA A 229 -11.22 0.09 -4.30
C ALA A 229 -10.07 -0.01 -3.29
N VAL A 230 -9.15 0.96 -3.28
CA VAL A 230 -8.05 1.04 -2.30
C VAL A 230 -8.61 1.15 -0.89
N VAL A 231 -9.52 2.09 -0.66
CA VAL A 231 -10.17 2.32 0.64
C VAL A 231 -10.90 1.05 1.11
N LEU A 232 -11.68 0.41 0.23
CA LEU A 232 -12.42 -0.81 0.56
C LEU A 232 -11.46 -1.96 0.91
N ARG A 233 -10.36 -2.11 0.18
CA ARG A 233 -9.36 -3.16 0.43
C ARG A 233 -8.65 -2.95 1.76
N MET A 234 -8.21 -1.72 2.05
CA MET A 234 -7.60 -1.38 3.35
C MET A 234 -8.58 -1.58 4.51
N LYS A 235 -9.84 -1.15 4.35
CA LYS A 235 -10.90 -1.35 5.33
C LYS A 235 -11.09 -2.83 5.64
N ARG A 236 -11.19 -3.66 4.60
CA ARG A 236 -11.31 -5.12 4.75
C ARG A 236 -10.15 -5.68 5.57
N SER A 237 -8.91 -5.29 5.28
CA SER A 237 -7.76 -5.80 6.03
C SER A 237 -7.74 -5.34 7.49
N VAL A 238 -8.20 -4.14 7.81
CA VAL A 238 -8.35 -3.70 9.21
C VAL A 238 -9.46 -4.46 9.94
N GLU A 239 -10.55 -4.81 9.26
CA GLU A 239 -11.72 -5.46 9.86
C GLU A 239 -11.57 -6.98 9.98
N GLU A 240 -10.95 -7.63 8.98
CA GLU A 240 -10.89 -9.09 8.87
C GLU A 240 -9.51 -9.66 9.25
N ASP A 241 -8.41 -8.94 8.93
CA ASP A 241 -7.06 -9.50 9.07
C ASP A 241 -6.35 -9.08 10.37
N VAL A 242 -6.80 -8.02 11.05
CA VAL A 242 -6.18 -7.51 12.29
C VAL A 242 -6.78 -8.18 13.52
N PHE A 243 -5.91 -8.84 14.28
CA PHE A 243 -6.28 -9.44 15.57
C PHE A 243 -5.06 -9.48 16.48
N ILE A 244 -5.11 -8.79 17.62
CA ILE A 244 -4.07 -8.82 18.65
C ILE A 244 -4.69 -9.48 19.90
N PRO A 245 -4.27 -10.70 20.28
CA PRO A 245 -4.84 -11.37 21.44
C PRO A 245 -4.49 -10.64 22.73
N LEU A 246 -5.39 -10.69 23.71
CA LEU A 246 -5.12 -10.24 25.07
C LEU A 246 -4.92 -11.46 25.95
N TYR A 247 -3.78 -11.48 26.63
CA TYR A 247 -3.40 -12.56 27.54
C TYR A 247 -3.32 -12.04 28.98
N PRO A 248 -3.58 -12.88 29.99
CA PRO A 248 -3.25 -12.55 31.38
C PRO A 248 -1.77 -12.21 31.51
N LYS A 249 -1.42 -11.30 32.43
CA LYS A 249 -0.03 -10.84 32.63
C LYS A 249 0.94 -12.01 32.83
N SER A 250 0.55 -13.00 33.64
CA SER A 250 1.34 -14.22 33.90
C SER A 250 1.68 -15.02 32.64
N ALA A 251 0.87 -14.95 31.58
CA ALA A 251 1.10 -15.68 30.34
C ALA A 251 2.05 -14.96 29.37
N VAL A 252 2.33 -13.66 29.60
CA VAL A 252 3.21 -12.83 28.76
C VAL A 252 4.40 -12.24 29.53
N GLU A 253 4.50 -12.50 30.83
CA GLU A 253 5.64 -12.11 31.67
C GLU A 253 6.96 -12.64 31.12
N ASP A 254 6.98 -13.90 30.67
CA ASP A 254 8.10 -14.45 29.91
C ASP A 254 8.00 -14.04 28.43
N LYS A 255 8.91 -13.16 27.99
CA LYS A 255 9.04 -12.72 26.59
C LYS A 255 9.34 -13.89 25.63
N LEU A 256 9.86 -15.01 26.13
CA LEU A 256 10.13 -16.20 25.32
C LEU A 256 8.91 -17.10 25.16
N SER A 257 7.84 -16.86 25.93
CA SER A 257 6.62 -17.64 25.87
C SER A 257 5.95 -17.56 24.48
N PRO A 258 5.26 -18.64 24.05
CA PRO A 258 4.51 -18.61 22.80
C PRO A 258 3.44 -17.51 22.74
N CYS A 259 2.80 -17.21 23.88
CA CYS A 259 1.77 -16.17 23.98
C CYS A 259 2.37 -14.77 23.75
N SER A 260 3.49 -14.45 24.42
CA SER A 260 4.18 -13.18 24.20
C SER A 260 4.64 -13.02 22.75
N LYS A 261 5.32 -14.04 22.19
CA LYS A 261 5.79 -14.01 20.80
C LYS A 261 4.64 -13.82 19.82
N PHE A 262 3.53 -14.54 20.00
CA PHE A 262 2.39 -14.40 19.09
C PHE A 262 1.73 -13.01 19.21
N GLN A 263 1.54 -12.49 20.42
CA GLN A 263 1.00 -11.15 20.63
C GLN A 263 1.89 -10.07 19.98
N GLU A 264 3.21 -10.11 20.21
CA GLU A 264 4.18 -9.20 19.59
C GLU A 264 4.06 -9.21 18.07
N ARG A 265 4.04 -10.41 17.46
CA ARG A 265 3.93 -10.55 16.00
C ARG A 265 2.68 -9.88 15.45
N ARG A 266 1.56 -10.05 16.13
CA ARG A 266 0.30 -9.44 15.71
C ARG A 266 0.30 -7.93 15.92
N PHE A 267 0.91 -7.44 16.99
CA PHE A 267 1.12 -6.02 17.21
C PHE A 267 1.95 -5.40 16.08
N TRP A 268 3.14 -5.96 15.80
CA TRP A 268 4.02 -5.43 14.77
C TRP A 268 3.45 -5.55 13.35
N SER A 269 2.69 -6.62 13.06
CA SER A 269 1.94 -6.73 11.81
C SER A 269 0.88 -5.62 11.66
N ALA A 270 0.18 -5.28 12.75
CA ALA A 270 -0.77 -4.17 12.74
C ALA A 270 -0.09 -2.79 12.61
N VAL A 271 1.08 -2.59 13.21
CA VAL A 271 1.90 -1.36 12.99
C VAL A 271 2.38 -1.28 11.54
N LYS A 272 2.75 -2.41 10.92
CA LYS A 272 3.11 -2.45 9.49
C LYS A 272 1.93 -2.02 8.61
N LEU A 273 0.74 -2.57 8.88
CA LEU A 273 -0.47 -2.19 8.16
C LEU A 273 -0.78 -0.70 8.34
N LEU A 274 -0.61 -0.16 9.55
CA LEU A 274 -0.76 1.27 9.84
C LEU A 274 0.16 2.11 8.96
N SER A 275 1.45 1.76 8.90
CA SER A 275 2.42 2.43 8.03
C SER A 275 2.00 2.37 6.55
N ASN A 276 1.57 1.21 6.08
CA ASN A 276 1.13 1.03 4.69
C ASN A 276 -0.15 1.82 4.37
N ILE A 277 -1.10 1.94 5.30
CA ILE A 277 -2.31 2.78 5.13
C ILE A 277 -1.90 4.24 4.93
N PHE A 278 -0.94 4.74 5.72
CA PHE A 278 -0.49 6.13 5.64
C PHE A 278 0.33 6.46 4.39
N LEU A 279 0.85 5.46 3.66
CA LEU A 279 1.46 5.70 2.34
C LEU A 279 0.46 6.22 1.30
N TRP A 280 -0.85 6.02 1.52
CA TRP A 280 -1.90 6.52 0.62
C TRP A 280 -2.30 7.97 0.90
N ASP A 281 -1.73 8.59 1.93
CA ASP A 281 -1.92 10.00 2.26
C ASP A 281 -1.52 10.89 1.07
N GLY A 282 -2.49 11.61 0.50
CA GLY A 282 -2.30 12.50 -0.66
C GLY A 282 -2.88 11.96 -1.96
N ILE A 283 -3.16 10.65 -2.03
CA ILE A 283 -3.97 10.04 -3.07
C ILE A 283 -5.41 9.86 -2.57
N VAL A 284 -5.55 9.26 -1.39
CA VAL A 284 -6.83 9.08 -0.70
C VAL A 284 -7.10 10.32 0.16
N PRO A 285 -8.36 10.77 0.29
CA PRO A 285 -8.70 11.89 1.16
C PRO A 285 -8.20 11.69 2.61
N GLU A 286 -7.58 12.73 3.17
CA GLU A 286 -6.92 12.69 4.49
C GLU A 286 -7.86 12.17 5.59
N ASP A 287 -9.09 12.66 5.66
CA ASP A 287 -10.09 12.20 6.65
C ASP A 287 -10.32 10.69 6.61
N THR A 288 -10.26 10.08 5.41
CA THR A 288 -10.45 8.63 5.24
C THR A 288 -9.24 7.85 5.73
N VAL A 289 -8.04 8.34 5.41
CA VAL A 289 -6.77 7.74 5.86
C VAL A 289 -6.64 7.85 7.38
N CYS A 290 -6.95 9.02 7.94
CA CYS A 290 -7.01 9.28 9.37
C CYS A 290 -8.02 8.37 10.08
N ASP A 291 -9.24 8.24 9.56
CA ASP A 291 -10.26 7.35 10.15
C ASP A 291 -9.82 5.88 10.13
N LEU A 292 -9.32 5.38 9.01
CA LEU A 292 -8.86 3.98 8.90
C LEU A 292 -7.66 3.70 9.80
N GLY A 293 -6.62 4.54 9.74
CA GLY A 293 -5.38 4.31 10.48
C GLY A 293 -5.49 4.67 11.96
N LEU A 294 -6.00 5.85 12.30
CA LEU A 294 -6.03 6.33 13.70
C LEU A 294 -7.26 5.80 14.46
N SER A 295 -8.46 5.95 13.91
CA SER A 295 -9.68 5.54 14.61
C SER A 295 -9.86 4.02 14.61
N LYS A 296 -9.81 3.39 13.44
CA LYS A 296 -10.18 1.98 13.27
C LYS A 296 -9.03 1.00 13.53
N LEU A 297 -7.77 1.41 13.36
CA LEU A 297 -6.62 0.55 13.59
C LEU A 297 -5.90 0.87 14.91
N LEU A 298 -5.39 2.10 15.08
CA LEU A 298 -4.65 2.50 16.26
C LEU A 298 -5.51 2.44 17.52
N ASN A 299 -6.62 3.20 17.57
CA ASN A 299 -7.44 3.29 18.78
C ASN A 299 -8.16 1.98 19.12
N ARG A 300 -8.58 1.21 18.10
CA ARG A 300 -9.33 -0.02 18.31
C ARG A 300 -8.46 -1.22 18.70
N TYR A 301 -7.27 -1.35 18.13
CA TYR A 301 -6.44 -2.56 18.29
C TYR A 301 -5.10 -2.28 18.97
N LEU A 302 -4.30 -1.34 18.44
CA LEU A 302 -2.93 -1.11 18.92
C LEU A 302 -2.92 -0.49 20.32
N LEU A 303 -3.77 0.50 20.57
CA LEU A 303 -3.79 1.24 21.83
C LEU A 303 -4.09 0.34 23.02
N LEU A 304 -4.97 -0.66 22.86
CA LEU A 304 -5.29 -1.60 23.92
C LEU A 304 -4.09 -2.46 24.32
N ASN A 305 -3.25 -2.86 23.35
CA ASN A 305 -2.00 -3.57 23.65
C ASN A 305 -0.98 -2.65 24.34
N LEU A 306 -0.85 -1.41 23.87
CA LEU A 306 0.03 -0.40 24.47
C LEU A 306 -0.32 -0.12 25.94
N LEU A 307 -1.61 0.06 26.24
CA LEU A 307 -2.11 0.29 27.60
C LEU A 307 -1.82 -0.88 28.56
N ASN A 308 -1.74 -2.10 28.04
CA ASN A 308 -1.42 -3.29 28.84
C ASN A 308 0.09 -3.59 28.91
N THR A 309 0.92 -2.89 28.13
CA THR A 309 2.37 -3.00 28.20
C THR A 309 2.91 -2.05 29.27
N PRO A 310 3.65 -2.53 30.28
CA PRO A 310 4.21 -1.67 31.32
C PRO A 310 5.09 -0.54 30.75
N PRO A 311 5.04 0.68 31.31
CA PRO A 311 5.96 1.75 30.92
C PRO A 311 7.42 1.32 31.10
N GLY A 312 8.21 1.48 30.04
CA GLY A 312 9.60 1.02 29.97
C GLY A 312 10.09 0.99 28.51
N PRO A 313 11.32 0.53 28.26
CA PRO A 313 11.93 0.56 26.93
C PRO A 313 11.07 -0.07 25.83
N ASP A 314 10.42 -1.20 26.13
CA ASP A 314 9.55 -1.94 25.20
C ASP A 314 8.30 -1.14 24.78
N ASN A 315 7.60 -0.54 25.76
CA ASN A 315 6.45 0.32 25.49
C ASN A 315 6.86 1.58 24.74
N THR A 316 7.98 2.21 25.11
CA THR A 316 8.52 3.41 24.45
C THR A 316 8.88 3.12 23.00
N GLU A 317 9.51 1.97 22.71
CA GLU A 317 9.84 1.54 21.34
C GLU A 317 8.57 1.36 20.48
N LYS A 318 7.56 0.67 21.01
CA LYS A 318 6.26 0.50 20.32
C LYS A 318 5.59 1.84 20.04
N CYS A 319 5.57 2.73 21.03
CA CYS A 319 5.02 4.08 20.87
C CYS A 319 5.79 4.89 19.82
N ASN A 320 7.12 4.82 19.85
CA ASN A 320 7.98 5.48 18.87
C ASN A 320 7.67 4.98 17.46
N LYS A 321 7.50 3.66 17.27
CA LYS A 321 7.13 3.12 15.95
C LYS A 321 5.77 3.59 15.46
N VAL A 322 4.76 3.67 16.32
CA VAL A 322 3.47 4.27 15.94
C VAL A 322 3.65 5.73 15.50
N VAL A 323 4.39 6.54 16.27
CA VAL A 323 4.63 7.95 15.94
C VAL A 323 5.42 8.09 14.64
N SER A 324 6.41 7.23 14.39
CA SER A 324 7.23 7.26 13.18
C SER A 324 6.45 6.95 11.88
N CYS A 325 5.26 6.35 12.00
CA CYS A 325 4.39 6.11 10.84
C CYS A 325 3.61 7.37 10.42
N LEU A 326 3.42 8.34 11.33
CA LEU A 326 2.52 9.46 11.12
C LEU A 326 3.11 10.46 10.11
N PRO A 327 2.34 10.91 9.10
CA PRO A 327 2.78 11.96 8.19
C PRO A 327 3.04 13.28 8.91
N GLU A 328 4.26 13.82 8.81
CA GLU A 328 4.64 15.07 9.46
C GLU A 328 3.76 16.27 9.04
N ARG A 329 3.19 16.22 7.83
CA ARG A 329 2.35 17.31 7.31
C ARG A 329 1.04 17.49 8.09
N TRP A 330 0.50 16.44 8.71
CA TRP A 330 -0.73 16.51 9.49
C TRP A 330 -0.60 17.42 10.73
N PHE A 331 0.64 17.74 11.14
CA PHE A 331 0.91 18.54 12.32
C PHE A 331 1.35 19.98 12.02
N ARG A 332 1.62 20.34 10.75
CA ARG A 332 2.19 21.67 10.40
C ARG A 332 1.22 22.83 10.62
N ASP A 333 -0.07 22.62 10.36
CA ASP A 333 -1.08 23.69 10.38
C ASP A 333 -1.89 23.75 11.70
N LEU A 334 -1.51 22.95 12.70
CA LEU A 334 -2.18 22.88 14.00
C LEU A 334 -1.79 24.08 14.89
N LYS A 335 -2.49 25.20 14.71
CA LYS A 335 -2.23 26.49 15.38
C LYS A 335 -2.42 26.49 16.91
N SER A 336 -3.11 25.50 17.45
CA SER A 336 -3.56 25.50 18.85
C SER A 336 -2.66 24.72 19.80
N GLY A 337 -1.49 24.20 19.38
CA GLY A 337 -0.65 23.36 20.24
C GLY A 337 -1.32 22.05 20.71
N SER A 338 -2.47 21.73 20.11
CA SER A 338 -3.27 20.54 20.38
C SER A 338 -3.06 19.52 19.27
N THR A 339 -3.00 18.25 19.66
CA THR A 339 -2.87 17.11 18.74
C THR A 339 -4.16 16.86 17.95
N LEU A 340 -4.12 15.92 16.99
CA LEU A 340 -5.31 15.46 16.27
C LEU A 340 -6.31 14.82 17.24
N PRO A 341 -7.64 15.02 17.07
CA PRO A 341 -8.65 14.46 17.98
C PRO A 341 -8.50 12.94 18.18
N GLN A 342 -8.22 12.20 17.11
CA GLN A 342 -8.03 10.76 17.10
C GLN A 342 -6.80 10.30 17.89
N LEU A 343 -5.81 11.17 18.11
CA LEU A 343 -4.60 10.87 18.88
C LEU A 343 -4.74 11.17 20.37
N THR A 344 -5.86 11.75 20.82
CA THR A 344 -6.03 12.19 22.22
C THR A 344 -5.76 11.08 23.24
N ASN A 345 -6.36 9.90 23.04
CA ASN A 345 -6.16 8.77 23.96
C ASN A 345 -4.72 8.23 23.94
N PHE A 346 -4.08 8.28 22.77
CA PHE A 346 -2.67 7.90 22.64
C PHE A 346 -1.75 8.90 23.35
N SER A 347 -1.99 10.21 23.19
CA SER A 347 -1.26 11.25 23.92
C SER A 347 -1.44 11.15 25.43
N GLN A 348 -2.65 10.82 25.90
CA GLN A 348 -2.89 10.55 27.33
C GLN A 348 -2.11 9.31 27.82
N HIS A 349 -2.01 8.26 27.01
CA HIS A 349 -1.18 7.09 27.34
C HIS A 349 0.30 7.48 27.45
N LEU A 350 0.84 8.24 26.49
CA LEU A 350 2.21 8.74 26.53
C LEU A 350 2.46 9.59 27.79
N LEU A 351 1.54 10.48 28.16
CA LEU A 351 1.65 11.26 29.40
C LEU A 351 1.71 10.36 30.64
N GLN A 352 0.89 9.31 30.69
CA GLN A 352 0.90 8.35 31.80
C GLN A 352 2.22 7.58 31.87
N CYS A 353 2.80 7.21 30.71
CA CYS A 353 4.12 6.60 30.63
C CYS A 353 5.20 7.57 31.15
N ALA A 354 5.20 8.83 30.71
CA ALA A 354 6.15 9.85 31.17
C ALA A 354 6.08 10.06 32.69
N ARG A 355 4.88 10.18 33.26
CA ARG A 355 4.66 10.28 34.73
C ARG A 355 5.21 9.07 35.47
N THR A 356 4.98 7.87 34.95
CA THR A 356 5.42 6.62 35.60
C THR A 356 6.95 6.47 35.55
N LEU A 357 7.55 6.71 34.38
CA LEU A 357 9.00 6.65 34.18
C LEU A 357 9.73 7.71 35.02
N HIS A 358 9.18 8.93 35.08
CA HIS A 358 9.75 9.99 35.89
C HIS A 358 9.75 9.65 37.38
N LYS A 359 8.61 9.15 37.91
CA LYS A 359 8.51 8.68 39.31
C LYS A 359 9.50 7.58 39.66
N ASN A 360 9.84 6.75 38.68
CA ASN A 360 10.80 5.65 38.81
C ASN A 360 12.25 6.07 38.52
N ASN A 361 12.54 7.36 38.32
CA ASN A 361 13.86 7.91 38.00
C ASN A 361 14.46 7.48 36.64
N HIS A 362 13.65 7.06 35.68
CA HIS A 362 14.05 6.72 34.31
C HIS A 362 14.10 7.99 33.43
N ARG A 363 15.15 8.80 33.59
CA ARG A 363 15.24 10.14 32.99
C ARG A 363 15.30 10.11 31.46
N ASP A 364 16.09 9.21 30.89
CA ASP A 364 16.29 9.12 29.44
C ASP A 364 15.01 8.67 28.75
N GLU A 365 14.35 7.64 29.28
CA GLU A 365 13.07 7.15 28.76
C GLU A 365 11.93 8.16 28.95
N THR A 366 11.96 8.94 30.04
CA THR A 366 11.01 10.06 30.22
C THR A 366 11.19 11.08 29.11
N LYS A 367 12.44 11.44 28.80
CA LYS A 367 12.75 12.39 27.72
C LYS A 367 12.29 11.85 26.37
N ASP A 368 12.51 10.56 26.09
CA ASP A 368 12.06 9.94 24.85
C ASP A 368 10.54 10.03 24.68
N VAL A 369 9.77 9.74 25.73
CA VAL A 369 8.30 9.85 25.70
C VAL A 369 7.84 11.31 25.53
N VAL A 370 8.54 12.28 26.12
CA VAL A 370 8.28 13.71 25.89
C VAL A 370 8.55 14.09 24.43
N VAL A 371 9.61 13.60 23.80
CA VAL A 371 9.84 13.78 22.34
C VAL A 371 8.67 13.25 21.54
N LEU A 372 8.12 12.08 21.90
CA LEU A 372 6.98 11.51 21.19
C LEU A 372 5.73 12.39 21.30
N LEU A 373 5.46 12.96 22.48
CA LEU A 373 4.36 13.92 22.68
C LEU A 373 4.52 15.19 21.83
N VAL A 374 5.73 15.73 21.75
CA VAL A 374 6.04 16.88 20.88
C VAL A 374 5.81 16.52 19.41
N LYS A 375 6.28 15.35 18.95
CA LYS A 375 6.11 14.90 17.56
C LYS A 375 4.66 14.77 17.12
N VAL A 376 3.74 14.45 18.04
CA VAL A 376 2.30 14.41 17.76
C VAL A 376 1.59 15.74 18.02
N ASN A 377 2.34 16.82 18.20
CA ASN A 377 1.85 18.17 18.50
C ASN A 377 0.97 18.25 19.76
N ALA A 378 1.25 17.44 20.78
CA ALA A 378 0.56 17.49 22.07
C ALA A 378 1.24 18.49 23.03
N LEU A 379 1.46 19.73 22.57
CA LEU A 379 2.32 20.70 23.25
C LEU A 379 1.77 21.11 24.62
N HIS A 380 0.46 21.38 24.75
CA HIS A 380 -0.16 21.68 26.05
C HIS A 380 0.07 20.58 27.09
N ILE A 381 0.00 19.31 26.67
CA ILE A 381 0.24 18.17 27.55
C ILE A 381 1.69 18.15 28.04
N VAL A 382 2.63 18.54 27.17
CA VAL A 382 4.07 18.63 27.51
C VAL A 382 4.33 19.80 28.45
N GLU A 383 3.75 20.97 28.18
CA GLU A 383 3.86 22.16 29.04
C GLU A 383 3.34 21.87 30.46
N ASP A 384 2.13 21.32 30.58
CA ASP A 384 1.53 20.92 31.86
C ASP A 384 2.44 19.94 32.63
N PHE A 385 3.03 18.95 31.93
CA PHE A 385 3.93 17.97 32.53
C PHE A 385 5.25 18.60 33.01
N ILE A 386 5.82 19.51 32.22
CA ILE A 386 7.05 20.23 32.58
C ILE A 386 6.82 21.10 33.83
N GLU A 387 5.67 21.79 33.91
CA GLU A 387 5.30 22.59 35.07
C GLU A 387 5.04 21.71 36.31
N GLU A 388 4.32 20.60 36.17
CA GLU A 388 4.01 19.64 37.25
C GLU A 388 5.30 19.14 37.94
N TYR A 389 6.33 18.79 37.15
CA TYR A 389 7.58 18.21 37.64
C TYR A 389 8.77 19.18 37.69
N LYS A 390 8.56 20.46 37.36
CA LYS A 390 9.61 21.52 37.31
C LYS A 390 10.79 21.15 36.42
N LEU A 391 10.52 20.58 35.24
CA LEU A 391 11.54 20.08 34.30
C LEU A 391 11.91 21.13 33.26
N GLU A 392 12.33 22.32 33.70
CA GLU A 392 12.61 23.48 32.83
C GLU A 392 13.62 23.19 31.69
N HIS A 393 14.54 22.25 31.91
CA HIS A 393 15.51 21.81 30.90
C HIS A 393 14.88 21.11 29.68
N LEU A 394 13.62 20.68 29.77
CA LEU A 394 12.88 20.07 28.65
C LEU A 394 12.10 21.10 27.83
N LYS A 395 11.97 22.36 28.27
CA LYS A 395 11.25 23.40 27.51
C LYS A 395 11.89 23.69 26.14
N SER A 396 13.18 23.44 25.98
CA SER A 396 13.87 23.60 24.69
C SER A 396 13.47 22.56 23.63
N MET A 397 12.61 21.60 23.98
CA MET A 397 12.15 20.54 23.09
C MET A 397 10.80 20.85 22.43
N ILE A 398 10.09 21.86 22.94
CA ILE A 398 8.89 22.47 22.35
C ILE A 398 9.38 23.49 21.33
#